data_AF-W1XR96-F1
#
_entry.id   AF-W1XR96-F1
#
_cell.length_a   1.000
_cell.length_b   1.000
_cell.length_c   1.000
_cell.angle_alpha   90.00
_cell.angle_beta   90.00
_cell.angle_gamma   90.00
#
_symmetry.space_group_name_H-M   'P 1'
#
loop_
_entity.id
_entity.type
_entity.pdbx_description
1 polymer ?
#
loop_
_entity_poly.entity_id
_entity_poly.type
_entity_poly.pdbx_seq_one_letter_code
_entity_poly.pdbx_strand_id
1 'polypeptide(L)'
;AARGNKRVVSMVEFEKAKDKIMMGAERRSMVMTEAQKESTAYHEAGHAIIGRLVPEHDPVHKVTIIPRGRALGVTFFLPEGDAISASRQKLESQISTLYGG
;
A
#
# COMPACT_ATOMS: atom_id res chain seq x y z
N ALA A 1 -14.49 -2.09 -15.88
CA ALA A 1 -14.88 -1.67 -17.24
C ALA A 1 -16.37 -1.34 -17.34
N ALA A 2 -17.28 -2.30 -17.10
CA ALA A 2 -18.73 -2.09 -17.23
C ALA A 2 -19.27 -0.89 -16.43
N ARG A 3 -18.90 -0.73 -15.15
CA ARG A 3 -19.29 0.44 -14.33
C ARG A 3 -18.81 1.79 -14.85
N GLY A 4 -17.73 1.80 -15.65
CA GLY A 4 -17.19 3.01 -16.28
C GLY A 4 -17.57 3.13 -17.76
N ASN A 5 -18.55 2.34 -18.21
CA ASN A 5 -19.03 2.27 -19.59
C ASN A 5 -17.93 2.10 -20.65
N LYS A 6 -16.85 1.40 -20.30
CA LYS A 6 -15.73 1.15 -21.22
C LYS A 6 -16.00 -0.09 -22.08
N ARG A 7 -15.73 0.03 -23.38
CA ARG A 7 -15.83 -1.07 -24.35
C ARG A 7 -14.72 -2.12 -24.22
N VAL A 8 -13.56 -1.75 -23.67
CA VAL A 8 -12.40 -2.64 -23.50
C VAL A 8 -11.88 -2.53 -22.05
N VAL A 9 -11.41 -3.65 -21.50
CA VAL A 9 -10.73 -3.71 -20.21
C VAL A 9 -9.26 -3.34 -20.41
N SER A 10 -8.78 -2.33 -19.69
CA SER A 10 -7.38 -1.91 -19.70
C SER A 10 -6.68 -2.26 -18.38
N MET A 11 -5.36 -2.09 -18.31
CA MET A 11 -4.58 -2.26 -17.08
C MET A 11 -5.12 -1.42 -15.91
N VAL A 12 -5.74 -0.27 -16.18
CA VAL A 12 -6.36 0.57 -15.13
C VAL A 12 -7.50 -0.17 -14.42
N GLU A 13 -8.27 -0.99 -15.12
CA GLU A 13 -9.33 -1.78 -14.51
C GLU A 13 -8.76 -2.94 -13.68
N PHE A 14 -7.69 -3.57 -14.16
CA PHE A 14 -6.99 -4.63 -13.42
C PHE A 14 -6.36 -4.10 -12.13
N GLU A 15 -5.66 -2.97 -12.19
CA GLU A 15 -5.08 -2.31 -11.01
C GLU A 15 -6.15 -1.96 -9.98
N LYS A 16 -7.28 -1.37 -10.41
CA LYS A 16 -8.39 -1.05 -9.50
C LYS A 16 -9.03 -2.30 -8.89
N ALA A 17 -9.10 -3.40 -9.64
CA ALA A 17 -9.63 -4.66 -9.13
C ALA A 17 -8.68 -5.28 -8.10
N LYS A 18 -7.37 -5.31 -8.40
CA LYS A 18 -6.30 -5.76 -7.50
C LYS A 18 -6.32 -4.94 -6.20
N ASP A 19 -6.31 -3.62 -6.28
CA ASP A 19 -6.40 -2.73 -5.12
C ASP A 19 -7.61 -3.07 -4.25
N LYS A 20 -8.77 -3.27 -4.88
CA LYS A 20 -10.01 -3.57 -4.16
C LYS A 20 -9.96 -4.92 -3.43
N ILE A 21 -9.34 -5.93 -4.04
CA ILE A 21 -9.22 -7.27 -3.47
C ILE A 21 -8.18 -7.27 -2.34
N MET A 22 -7.01 -6.68 -2.57
CA MET A 22 -5.88 -6.72 -1.64
C MET A 22 -6.03 -5.74 -0.47
N MET A 23 -6.51 -4.52 -0.74
CA MET A 23 -6.56 -3.43 0.25
C MET A 23 -8.00 -3.09 0.70
N GLY A 24 -9.00 -3.67 0.05
CA GLY A 24 -10.41 -3.37 0.28
C GLY A 24 -10.95 -2.19 -0.56
N ALA A 25 -12.26 -1.96 -0.44
CA ALA A 25 -12.93 -0.91 -1.18
C ALA A 25 -12.52 0.50 -0.71
N GLU A 26 -12.36 1.40 -1.66
CA GLU A 26 -12.09 2.82 -1.42
C GLU A 26 -13.26 3.51 -0.72
N ARG A 27 -12.99 4.27 0.34
CA ARG A 27 -14.01 4.98 1.14
C ARG A 27 -14.15 6.43 0.70
N ARG A 28 -14.82 6.65 -0.43
CA ARG A 28 -15.03 7.99 -1.02
C ARG A 28 -15.83 8.96 -0.17
N SER A 29 -16.66 8.47 0.74
CA SER A 29 -17.49 9.31 1.62
C SER A 29 -16.78 9.74 2.91
N MET A 30 -15.60 9.19 3.20
CA MET A 30 -14.84 9.57 4.38
C MET A 30 -14.10 10.88 4.11
N VAL A 31 -14.45 11.91 4.87
CA VAL A 31 -13.78 13.22 4.80
C VAL A 31 -12.75 13.28 5.92
N MET A 32 -11.49 13.48 5.55
CA MET A 32 -10.38 13.71 6.47
C MET A 32 -10.03 15.20 6.46
N THR A 33 -9.71 15.76 7.62
CA THR A 33 -9.16 17.12 7.70
C THR A 33 -7.76 17.18 7.09
N GLU A 34 -7.27 18.36 6.73
CA GLU A 34 -5.92 18.50 6.17
C GLU A 34 -4.83 18.00 7.13
N ALA A 35 -4.98 18.28 8.44
CA ALA A 35 -4.07 17.77 9.46
C ALA A 35 -4.07 16.22 9.54
N GLN A 36 -5.23 15.57 9.38
CA GLN A 36 -5.31 14.11 9.35
C GLN A 36 -4.66 13.52 8.09
N LYS A 37 -4.85 14.18 6.94
CA LYS A 37 -4.20 13.77 5.67
C LYS A 37 -2.70 13.92 5.77
N GLU A 38 -2.21 15.02 6.32
CA GLU A 38 -0.79 15.27 6.54
C GLU A 38 -0.18 14.24 7.49
N SER A 39 -0.82 13.98 8.63
CA SER A 39 -0.38 12.94 9.56
C SER A 39 -0.33 11.56 8.90
N THR A 40 -1.35 11.21 8.10
CA THR A 40 -1.36 9.95 7.34
C THR A 40 -0.27 9.93 6.27
N ALA A 41 0.00 11.05 5.61
CA ALA A 41 1.07 11.15 4.63
C ALA A 41 2.45 10.91 5.26
N TYR A 42 2.71 11.49 6.44
CA TYR A 42 3.96 11.21 7.16
C TYR A 42 4.06 9.76 7.62
N HIS A 43 2.97 9.18 8.13
CA HIS A 43 2.91 7.77 8.54
C HIS A 43 3.28 6.83 7.38
N GLU A 44 2.62 6.98 6.23
CA GLU A 44 2.89 6.15 5.06
C GLU A 44 4.26 6.44 4.42
N ALA A 45 4.70 7.71 4.43
CA ALA A 45 6.05 8.05 3.98
C ALA A 45 7.12 7.38 4.83
N GLY A 46 6.90 7.28 6.15
CA GLY A 46 7.76 6.58 7.08
C GLY A 46 7.94 5.10 6.73
N HIS A 47 6.83 4.39 6.54
CA HIS A 47 6.85 3.01 6.03
C HIS A 47 7.60 2.89 4.70
N ALA A 48 7.34 3.79 3.75
CA ALA A 48 7.95 3.73 2.42
C ALA A 48 9.47 4.00 2.45
N ILE A 49 9.91 4.99 3.24
CA ILE A 49 11.34 5.35 3.35
C ILE A 49 12.10 4.23 4.05
N ILE A 50 11.62 3.74 5.20
CA ILE A 50 12.30 2.67 5.93
C ILE A 50 12.34 1.40 5.09
N GLY A 51 11.21 0.99 4.50
CA GLY A 51 11.16 -0.19 3.63
C GLY A 51 12.08 -0.11 2.41
N ARG A 52 12.43 1.11 1.95
CA ARG A 52 13.42 1.31 0.87
C ARG A 52 14.86 1.25 1.33
N LEU A 53 15.14 1.62 2.58
CA LEU A 53 16.49 1.76 3.16
C LEU A 53 17.00 0.48 3.83
N VAL A 54 16.11 -0.35 4.38
CA VAL A 54 16.47 -1.61 5.03
C VAL A 54 17.07 -2.60 4.02
N PRO A 55 17.99 -3.48 4.46
CA PRO A 55 18.76 -4.32 3.55
C PRO A 55 17.96 -5.42 2.85
N GLU A 56 16.96 -6.02 3.52
CA GLU A 56 16.15 -7.10 2.96
C GLU A 56 14.65 -6.86 3.18
N HIS A 57 14.01 -6.10 2.29
CA HIS A 57 12.56 -5.93 2.30
C HIS A 57 11.99 -5.99 0.90
N ASP A 58 10.73 -6.41 0.80
CA ASP A 58 10.03 -6.40 -0.48
C ASP A 58 9.90 -4.95 -1.00
N PRO A 59 10.05 -4.69 -2.30
CA PRO A 59 10.05 -3.33 -2.83
C PRO A 59 8.69 -2.64 -2.69
N VAL A 60 8.72 -1.33 -2.46
CA VAL A 60 7.52 -0.49 -2.44
C VAL A 60 6.88 -0.51 -3.83
N HIS A 61 5.66 -1.00 -3.91
CA HIS A 61 4.89 -1.04 -5.16
C HIS A 61 3.95 0.16 -5.27
N LYS A 62 3.34 0.57 -4.15
CA LYS A 62 2.37 1.67 -4.15
C LYS A 62 2.24 2.29 -2.77
N VAL A 63 2.15 3.62 -2.73
CA VAL A 63 1.86 4.39 -1.52
C VAL A 63 0.62 5.23 -1.76
N THR A 64 -0.31 5.24 -0.82
CA THR A 64 -1.56 6.00 -0.93
C THR A 64 -2.06 6.48 0.42
N ILE A 65 -2.52 7.73 0.49
CA ILE A 65 -3.25 8.29 1.65
C ILE A 65 -4.78 8.25 1.46
N ILE A 66 -5.24 7.56 0.41
CA ILE A 66 -6.67 7.37 0.15
C ILE A 66 -7.18 6.25 1.06
N PRO A 67 -8.22 6.50 1.88
CA PRO A 67 -8.73 5.50 2.82
C PRO A 67 -9.35 4.30 2.08
N ARG A 68 -8.94 3.10 2.50
CA ARG A 68 -9.40 1.82 1.94
C ARG A 68 -9.71 0.84 3.07
N GLY A 69 -10.89 0.23 3.01
CA GLY A 69 -11.32 -0.70 4.05
C GLY A 69 -11.25 -0.08 5.45
N ARG A 70 -10.38 -0.63 6.30
CA ARG A 70 -10.14 -0.16 7.69
C ARG A 70 -8.94 0.79 7.82
N ALA A 71 -8.16 0.99 6.76
CA ALA A 71 -6.94 1.79 6.78
C ALA A 71 -7.21 3.22 6.24
N LEU A 72 -6.49 4.20 6.78
CA LEU A 72 -6.55 5.60 6.35
C LEU A 72 -5.54 5.91 5.24
N GLY A 73 -4.40 5.21 5.25
CA GLY A 73 -3.42 5.14 4.17
C GLY A 73 -2.89 3.70 4.07
N VAL A 74 -2.15 3.40 3.01
CA VAL A 74 -1.46 2.12 2.83
C VAL A 74 -0.17 2.31 2.05
N THR A 75 0.91 1.76 2.59
CA THR A 75 2.15 1.46 1.90
C THR A 75 2.17 -0.02 1.56
N PHE A 76 2.10 -0.31 0.26
CA PHE A 76 1.99 -1.67 -0.25
C PHE A 76 3.32 -2.12 -0.85
N PHE A 77 3.81 -3.26 -0.38
CA PHE A 77 5.02 -3.91 -0.84
C PHE A 77 4.65 -5.14 -1.67
N LEU A 78 5.36 -5.36 -2.78
CA LEU A 78 5.11 -6.49 -3.67
C LEU A 78 6.35 -7.38 -3.73
N PRO A 79 6.30 -8.62 -3.23
CA PRO A 79 7.40 -9.58 -3.39
C PRO A 79 7.71 -9.82 -4.86
N GLU A 80 9.00 -9.91 -5.21
CA GLU A 80 9.45 -10.20 -6.58
C GLU A 80 9.24 -11.66 -6.98
N GLY A 81 9.01 -12.54 -6.01
CA GLY A 81 8.73 -13.95 -6.21
C GLY A 81 8.23 -14.62 -4.94
N ASP A 82 7.92 -15.91 -5.06
CA ASP A 82 7.43 -16.70 -3.93
C ASP A 82 8.55 -16.98 -2.93
N ALA A 83 8.34 -16.59 -1.67
CA ALA A 83 9.25 -16.89 -0.59
C ALA A 83 8.78 -18.14 0.17
N ILE A 84 9.61 -19.18 0.21
CA ILE A 84 9.33 -20.42 0.96
C ILE A 84 9.77 -20.29 2.43
N SER A 85 10.80 -19.46 2.70
CA SER A 85 11.32 -19.18 4.03
C SER A 85 11.77 -17.72 4.16
N ALA A 86 11.98 -17.26 5.39
CA ALA A 86 12.46 -15.91 5.69
C ALA A 86 13.77 -15.97 6.47
N SER A 87 14.76 -15.15 6.07
CA SER A 87 15.99 -14.93 6.83
C SER A 87 15.67 -14.10 8.08
N ARG A 88 16.54 -14.16 9.09
CA ARG A 88 16.47 -13.25 10.24
C ARG A 88 16.51 -11.79 9.80
N GLN A 89 17.36 -11.46 8.82
CA GLN A 89 17.52 -10.09 8.32
C GLN A 89 16.26 -9.56 7.63
N LYS A 90 15.56 -10.42 6.86
CA LYS A 90 14.27 -10.07 6.26
C LYS A 90 13.21 -9.79 7.32
N LEU A 91 13.14 -10.61 8.37
CA LEU A 91 12.22 -10.40 9.49
C LEU A 91 12.53 -9.11 10.25
N GLU A 92 13.80 -8.83 10.53
CA GLU A 92 14.23 -7.58 11.20
C GLU A 92 13.92 -6.34 10.32
N SER A 93 14.08 -6.45 9.00
CA SER A 93 13.74 -5.39 8.04
C SER A 93 12.22 -5.15 7.98
N GLN A 94 11.42 -6.21 8.03
CA GLN A 94 9.95 -6.13 8.12
C GLN A 94 9.51 -5.46 9.42
N ILE A 95 10.07 -5.86 10.56
CA ILE A 95 9.80 -5.23 11.85
C ILE A 95 10.15 -3.74 11.79
N SER A 96 11.35 -3.40 11.30
CA SER A 96 11.79 -2.01 11.18
C SER A 96 10.80 -1.17 10.36
N THR A 97 10.30 -1.73 9.25
CA THR A 97 9.31 -1.07 8.40
C THR A 97 7.98 -0.88 9.10
N LEU A 98 7.51 -1.86 9.89
CA LEU A 98 6.28 -1.76 10.67
C LEU A 98 6.32 -0.64 11.73
N TYR A 99 7.50 -0.32 12.25
CA TYR A 99 7.71 0.81 13.17
C TYR A 99 8.13 2.11 12.46
N GLY A 100 8.12 2.14 11.13
CA GLY A 100 8.57 3.29 10.35
C GLY A 100 7.57 4.44 10.25
N GLY A 101 6.28 4.19 10.49
CA GLY A 101 5.19 5.16 10.39
C GLY A 101 4.67 5.64 11.74
#